data_AF-A0A2L1SB12-F1
#
_entry.id   AF-A0A2L1SB12-F1
#
_cell.length_a   1.000
_cell.length_b   1.000
_cell.length_c   1.000
_cell.angle_alpha   90.00
_cell.angle_beta   90.00
_cell.angle_gamma   90.00
#
_symmetry.space_group_name_H-M   'P 1'
#
loop_
_entity.id
_entity.type
_entity.pdbx_description
1 polymer ?
#
loop_
_entity_poly.entity_id
_entity_poly.type
_entity_poly.pdbx_seq_one_letter_code
_entity_poly.pdbx_strand_id
1 'polypeptide(L)' 'MSAGDVLFEFVQMGQQMRVAAIDEATGTEVVVITPLNATKLQMQRVAMAKLKRKLEQGTAAPAPVSGKFA' A
#
# COMPACT_ATOMS: atom_id res chain seq x y z
N MET A 1 22.62 8.21 -2.43
CA MET A 1 21.50 7.73 -1.59
C MET A 1 20.24 8.32 -2.19
N SER A 2 19.57 7.59 -3.07
CA SER A 2 18.30 8.02 -3.67
C SER A 2 17.25 8.12 -2.57
N ALA A 3 16.59 9.27 -2.46
CA ALA A 3 15.41 9.40 -1.62
C ALA A 3 14.37 8.40 -2.15
N GLY A 4 13.88 7.50 -1.28
CA GLY A 4 13.09 6.32 -1.65
C GLY A 4 12.03 6.60 -2.71
N ASP A 5 12.31 6.17 -3.94
CA ASP A 5 11.35 6.20 -5.01
C ASP A 5 10.26 5.16 -4.73
N VAL A 6 9.00 5.55 -4.98
CA VAL A 6 7.86 4.66 -4.83
C VAL A 6 7.42 4.20 -6.20
N LEU A 7 7.53 2.89 -6.44
CA LEU A 7 7.06 2.25 -7.65
C LEU A 7 5.58 1.92 -7.52
N PHE A 8 4.82 2.11 -8.61
CA PHE A 8 3.39 1.81 -8.65
C PHE A 8 3.07 0.82 -9.77
N GLU A 9 2.36 -0.25 -9.43
CA GLU A 9 1.75 -1.18 -10.39
C GLU A 9 0.24 -0.95 -10.42
N PHE A 10 -0.36 -0.96 -11.62
CA PHE A 10 -1.80 -0.86 -11.82
C PHE A 10 -2.28 -2.08 -12.62
N VAL A 11 -3.17 -2.86 -12.03
CA VAL A 11 -3.75 -4.05 -12.65
C VAL A 11 -5.26 -3.95 -12.57
N GLN A 12 -5.92 -3.89 -13.73
CA GLN A 12 -7.38 -3.93 -13.78
C GLN A 12 -7.88 -5.33 -13.43
N MET A 13 -8.80 -5.40 -12.47
CA MET A 13 -9.48 -6.62 -12.03
C MET A 13 -10.99 -6.42 -12.19
N GLY A 14 -11.50 -6.67 -13.40
CA GLY A 14 -12.90 -6.44 -13.74
C GLY A 14 -13.28 -4.95 -13.64
N GLN A 15 -14.19 -4.63 -12.70
CA GLN A 15 -14.67 -3.26 -12.43
C GLN A 15 -13.86 -2.51 -11.36
N GLN A 16 -12.73 -3.09 -10.93
CA GLN A 16 -11.84 -2.52 -9.94
C GLN A 16 -10.42 -2.40 -10.50
N MET A 17 -9.62 -1.56 -9.86
CA MET A 17 -8.19 -1.43 -10.12
C MET A 17 -7.44 -1.88 -8.86
N ARG A 18 -6.57 -2.87 -9.01
CA ARG A 18 -5.56 -3.21 -8.01
C ARG A 18 -4.37 -2.29 -8.23
N VAL A 19 -3.93 -1.62 -7.17
CA VAL A 19 -2.76 -0.74 -7.20
C VAL A 19 -1.77 -1.20 -6.15
N ALA A 20 -0.58 -1.61 -6.58
CA ALA A 20 0.55 -1.87 -5.68
C ALA A 20 1.40 -0.60 -5.56
N ALA A 21 1.83 -0.26 -4.35
CA ALA A 21 2.84 0.75 -4.09
C ALA A 21 4.00 0.12 -3.32
N ILE A 22 5.20 0.24 -3.87
CA ILE A 22 6.41 -0.41 -3.38
C ILE A 22 7.45 0.67 -3.09
N ASP A 23 7.92 0.72 -1.84
CA ASP A 23 9.08 1.53 -1.49
C ASP A 23 10.35 0.82 -1.95
N GLU A 24 11.12 1.44 -2.85
CA GLU A 24 12.33 0.83 -3.44
C GLU A 24 13.39 0.51 -2.37
N ALA A 25 13.53 1.38 -1.37
CA ALA A 25 14.59 1.28 -0.37
C ALA A 25 14.38 0.12 0.61
N THR A 26 13.14 -0.09 1.07
CA THR A 26 12.80 -1.13 2.06
C THR A 26 12.21 -2.38 1.44
N GLY A 27 11.78 -2.32 0.17
CA GLY A 27 10.99 -3.38 -0.47
C GLY A 27 9.58 -3.51 0.10
N THR A 28 9.13 -2.56 0.92
CA THR A 28 7.80 -2.63 1.54
C THR A 28 6.73 -2.40 0.48
N GLU A 29 5.88 -3.40 0.27
CA GLU A 29 4.73 -3.32 -0.62
C GLU A 29 3.42 -3.14 0.16
N VAL A 30 2.52 -2.31 -0.38
CA VAL A 30 1.10 -2.30 -0.04
C VAL A 30 0.25 -2.43 -1.30
N VAL A 31 -0.87 -3.13 -1.17
CA VAL A 31 -1.85 -3.28 -2.24
C VAL A 31 -3.15 -2.61 -1.82
N VAL A 32 -3.73 -1.81 -2.70
CA VAL A 32 -5.05 -1.20 -2.54
C VAL A 32 -5.95 -1.57 -3.70
N ILE A 33 -7.24 -1.73 -3.39
CA ILE A 33 -8.29 -1.90 -4.39
C ILE A 33 -9.04 -0.58 -4.49
N THR A 34 -9.15 -0.05 -5.69
CA THR A 34 -9.81 1.22 -6.00
C THR A 34 -10.85 1.00 -7.10
N PRO A 35 -11.86 1.87 -7.21
CA PRO A 35 -12.80 1.78 -8.33
C PRO A 35 -12.10 2.14 -9.64
N LEU A 36 -12.51 1.50 -10.74
CA LEU A 36 -11.89 1.70 -12.06
C LEU A 36 -12.01 3.15 -12.58
N ASN A 37 -13.01 3.89 -12.12
CA ASN A 37 -13.26 5.28 -12.51
C ASN A 37 -12.45 6.32 -11.71
N ALA A 38 -11.68 5.92 -10.69
CA ALA A 38 -10.79 6.84 -9.99
C ALA A 38 -9.64 7.30 -10.90
N THR A 39 -9.16 8.52 -10.69
CA THR A 39 -7.99 8.99 -11.45
C THR A 39 -6.72 8.33 -10.94
N LYS A 40 -5.71 8.17 -11.81
CA LYS A 40 -4.39 7.62 -11.43
C LYS A 40 -3.79 8.34 -10.20
N LEU A 41 -3.91 9.67 -10.14
CA LEU A 41 -3.42 10.46 -9.01
C LEU A 41 -4.16 10.15 -7.70
N GLN A 42 -5.49 9.97 -7.74
CA GLN A 42 -6.26 9.57 -6.55
C GLN A 42 -5.83 8.18 -6.05
N MET A 43 -5.67 7.23 -6.97
CA MET A 43 -5.22 5.88 -6.63
C MET A 43 -3.82 5.89 -6.01
N GLN A 44 -2.88 6.62 -6.60
CA GLN A 44 -1.52 6.79 -6.06
C GLN A 44 -1.53 7.41 -4.67
N ARG A 45 -2.37 8.44 -4.43
CA ARG A 45 -2.49 9.08 -3.11
C ARG A 45 -2.95 8.09 -2.04
N VAL A 46 -3.96 7.27 -2.33
CA VAL A 46 -4.45 6.25 -1.39
C VAL A 46 -3.38 5.20 -1.13
N ALA A 47 -2.73 4.69 -2.18
CA ALA A 47 -1.68 3.68 -2.06
C ALA A 47 -0.47 4.22 -1.27
N MET A 48 -0.01 5.44 -1.58
CA MET A 48 1.08 6.11 -0.89
C MET A 48 0.76 6.39 0.59
N ALA A 49 -0.46 6.81 0.91
CA ALA A 49 -0.88 7.00 2.30
C ALA A 49 -0.84 5.68 3.10
N LYS A 50 -1.26 4.56 2.50
CA LYS A 50 -1.14 3.24 3.14
C LYS A 50 0.30 2.78 3.27
N LEU A 51 1.14 3.05 2.27
CA LEU A 51 2.55 2.70 2.30
C LEU A 51 3.27 3.42 3.44
N LYS A 52 3.09 4.74 3.54
CA LYS A 52 3.61 5.56 4.64
C LYS A 52 3.20 5.03 6.00
N ARG A 53 1.90 4.75 6.18
CA ARG A 53 1.39 4.17 7.42
C ARG A 53 2.06 2.82 7.73
N LYS A 54 2.28 1.96 6.74
CA LYS A 54 2.95 0.65 6.95
C LYS A 54 4.42 0.83 7.32
N LEU A 55 5.13 1.77 6.70
CA LEU A 55 6.52 2.09 7.03
C LEU A 55 6.64 2.65 8.45
N GLU A 56 5.71 3.51 8.87
CA GLU A 56 5.61 4.01 10.25
C GLU A 56 5.33 2.87 11.24
N GLN A 57 4.45 1.93 10.88
CA GLN A 57 4.10 0.76 11.71
C GLN A 57 5.20 -0.30 11.78
N GLY A 58 6.03 -0.47 10.74
CA GLY A 58 7.16 -1.39 10.75
C GLY A 58 8.22 -1.06 11.81
N THR A 59 8.20 0.18 12.34
CA THR A 59 9.01 0.60 13.50
C THR A 59 8.39 0.19 14.85
N ALA A 60 7.10 -0.13 14.89
CA ALA A 60 6.41 -0.57 16.10
C ALA A 60 5.98 -2.04 15.96
N ALA A 61 6.72 -2.95 16.63
CA ALA A 61 6.40 -4.37 16.66
C ALA A 61 4.89 -4.58 17.00
N PRO A 62 4.14 -5.38 16.21
CA PRO A 62 2.75 -5.63 16.52
C PRO A 62 2.66 -6.43 17.81
N ALA A 63 1.95 -5.88 18.81
CA ALA A 63 1.57 -6.64 20.00
C ALA A 63 0.80 -7.90 19.57
N PRO A 64 1.05 -9.06 20.21
CA PRO A 64 0.40 -10.31 19.83
C PRO A 64 -1.11 -10.17 20.02
N VAL A 65 -1.85 -10.22 18.92
CA VAL A 65 -3.31 -10.31 18.95
C VAL A 65 -3.70 -11.65 19.56
N SER A 66 -4.01 -11.64 20.86
CA SER A 66 -4.62 -12.78 21.54
C SER A 66 -6.05 -12.92 21.05
N GLY A 67 -6.24 -13.57 19.90
CA GLY A 67 -7.54 -13.89 19.34
C GLY A 67 -8.15 -15.10 20.06
N LYS A 68 -9.08 -14.84 21.00
CA LYS A 68 -10.03 -15.87 21.42
C LYS A 68 -11.20 -15.83 20.45
N PHE A 69 -11.12 -16.65 19.40
CA PHE A 69 -12.27 -16.94 18.55
C PHE A 69 -13.09 -18.02 19.26
N ALA A 70 -14.20 -17.62 19.86
CA ALA A 70 -15.21 -18.48 20.48
C ALA A 70 -16.52 -18.32 19.72
#